data_AF-A0A662M7J5-F1
#
_entry.id   AF-A0A662M7J5-F1
#
_cell.length_a   1.000
_cell.length_b   1.000
_cell.length_c   1.000
_cell.angle_alpha   90.00
_cell.angle_beta   90.00
_cell.angle_gamma   90.00
#
_symmetry.space_group_name_H-M   'P 1'
#
loop_
_entity.id
_entity.type
_entity.pdbx_description
1 polymer ?
#
loop_
_entity_poly.entity_id
_entity_poly.type
_entity_poly.pdbx_seq_one_letter_code
_entity_poly.pdbx_strand_id
1 'polypeptide(L)'
;MIIEPVSQLGLARHLMITIKDKNNNKEKRFETPNVIIYGNLVDNGIPGDIISFATSYKTHEGALIRFPRADYIPYEEKIVKEGNVALVIGAPKESLKDVDIVFTIISKDVGSSYRRTLDTIIKIRRVMRDDAILYVSGYFKPGSLPILYYFGVDLVDDAFLVGDPKRNVIARNMVKVAEKVRKLIDEKRLRDYIEIIARKSQYNASMIKIGEKDYFKELERGYPVLNEKKVLMTVFEEALYRPDVRRYIERLREYYVPPRSERVLLLIPCSYRKPYSKSKTHREILKALSKIKNRYAIH
;
A
#
# COMPACT_ATOMS: atom_id res chain seq x y z
N MET A 1 -13.76 2.06 -19.00
CA MET A 1 -13.47 2.73 -17.71
C MET A 1 -12.29 3.67 -17.94
N ILE A 2 -12.23 4.79 -17.25
CA ILE A 2 -11.07 5.71 -17.29
C ILE A 2 -10.44 5.70 -15.90
N ILE A 3 -9.13 5.49 -15.83
CA ILE A 3 -8.33 5.48 -14.60
C ILE A 3 -7.31 6.61 -14.70
N GLU A 4 -7.38 7.57 -13.78
CA GLU A 4 -6.48 8.74 -13.75
C GLU A 4 -5.64 8.70 -12.47
N PRO A 5 -4.30 8.63 -12.56
CA PRO A 5 -3.45 8.63 -11.37
C PRO A 5 -3.41 10.02 -10.73
N VAL A 6 -3.72 10.11 -9.44
CA VAL A 6 -3.65 11.35 -8.65
C VAL A 6 -2.36 11.38 -7.82
N SER A 7 -2.07 10.31 -7.11
CA SER A 7 -0.89 10.22 -6.23
C SER A 7 -0.52 8.77 -5.92
N GLN A 8 0.77 8.54 -5.62
CA GLN A 8 1.29 7.21 -5.30
C GLN A 8 2.35 7.25 -4.19
N LEU A 9 2.36 6.24 -3.32
CA LEU A 9 3.45 5.96 -2.39
C LEU A 9 3.74 4.45 -2.40
N GLY A 10 4.76 4.05 -3.15
CA GLY A 10 5.04 2.64 -3.42
C GLY A 10 3.90 2.00 -4.19
N LEU A 11 3.34 0.91 -3.66
CA LEU A 11 2.18 0.26 -4.26
C LEU A 11 0.84 0.92 -3.88
N ALA A 12 0.83 1.82 -2.88
CA ALA A 12 -0.38 2.52 -2.47
C ALA A 12 -0.72 3.62 -3.47
N ARG A 13 -1.96 3.62 -3.99
CA ARG A 13 -2.37 4.52 -5.07
C ARG A 13 -3.66 5.25 -4.75
N HIS A 14 -3.62 6.56 -4.95
CA HIS A 14 -4.78 7.40 -5.08
C HIS A 14 -5.05 7.61 -6.57
N LEU A 15 -6.13 7.01 -7.05
CA LEU A 15 -6.59 7.08 -8.43
C LEU A 15 -7.98 7.72 -8.44
N MET A 16 -8.31 8.45 -9.50
CA MET A 16 -9.66 8.85 -9.85
C MET A 16 -10.18 7.91 -10.92
N ILE A 17 -11.35 7.30 -10.69
CA ILE A 17 -11.95 6.35 -11.61
C ILE A 17 -13.26 6.93 -12.12
N THR A 18 -13.44 6.91 -13.44
CA THR A 18 -14.69 7.27 -14.11
C THR A 18 -15.23 6.06 -14.89
N ILE A 19 -16.46 5.66 -14.57
CA ILE A 19 -17.20 4.60 -15.26
C ILE A 19 -18.37 5.24 -15.99
N LYS A 20 -18.43 5.02 -17.31
CA LYS A 20 -19.54 5.44 -18.16
C LYS A 20 -20.63 4.37 -18.10
N ASP A 21 -21.84 4.75 -17.68
CA ASP A 21 -23.02 3.89 -17.78
C ASP A 21 -23.42 3.75 -19.25
N LYS A 22 -23.41 2.50 -19.76
CA LYS A 22 -23.78 2.20 -21.15
C LYS A 22 -25.25 2.53 -21.47
N ASN A 23 -26.12 2.61 -20.46
CA ASN A 23 -27.57 2.72 -20.69
C ASN A 23 -28.10 4.16 -20.55
N ASN A 24 -27.45 5.02 -19.76
CA ASN A 24 -28.00 6.34 -19.41
C ASN A 24 -27.05 7.53 -19.64
N ASN A 25 -25.88 7.30 -20.24
CA ASN A 25 -24.85 8.34 -20.48
C ASN A 25 -24.38 9.09 -19.20
N LYS A 26 -24.73 8.58 -18.01
CA LYS A 26 -24.29 9.12 -16.72
C LYS A 26 -22.92 8.55 -16.37
N GLU A 27 -22.04 9.43 -15.87
CA GLU A 27 -20.73 9.04 -15.37
C GLU A 27 -20.81 8.81 -13.86
N LYS A 28 -20.32 7.65 -13.40
CA LYS A 28 -20.09 7.37 -11.97
C LYS A 28 -18.60 7.55 -11.69
N ARG A 29 -18.26 8.33 -10.66
CA ARG A 29 -16.88 8.62 -10.27
C ARG A 29 -16.59 8.18 -8.84
N PHE A 30 -15.39 7.67 -8.60
CA PHE A 30 -14.89 7.37 -7.26
C PHE A 30 -13.37 7.40 -7.20
N GLU A 31 -12.83 7.48 -5.99
CA GLU A 31 -11.39 7.52 -5.74
C GLU A 31 -10.89 6.23 -5.06
N THR A 32 -9.60 5.93 -5.17
CA THR A 32 -8.93 4.87 -4.38
C THR A 32 -7.98 5.46 -3.32
N PRO A 33 -7.60 4.67 -2.29
CA PRO A 33 -8.28 3.46 -1.86
C PRO A 33 -9.69 3.77 -1.36
N ASN A 34 -10.60 2.81 -1.47
CA ASN A 34 -11.97 2.95 -0.97
C ASN A 34 -12.65 1.59 -0.72
N VAL A 35 -13.87 1.64 -0.22
CA VAL A 35 -14.66 0.49 0.20
C VAL A 35 -15.93 0.43 -0.63
N ILE A 36 -16.21 -0.74 -1.18
CA ILE A 36 -17.47 -1.07 -1.83
C ILE A 36 -18.49 -1.44 -0.76
N ILE A 37 -19.63 -0.77 -0.78
CA ILE A 37 -20.71 -0.89 0.21
C ILE A 37 -21.95 -1.49 -0.45
N TYR A 38 -22.35 -2.66 0.00
CA TYR A 38 -23.55 -3.32 -0.50
C TYR A 38 -24.80 -2.88 0.28
N GLY A 39 -25.82 -2.36 -0.42
CA GLY A 39 -27.10 -1.97 0.19
C GLY A 39 -27.21 -0.52 0.67
N ASN A 40 -26.40 0.40 0.12
CA ASN A 40 -26.46 1.86 0.39
C ASN A 40 -26.43 2.24 1.88
N LEU A 41 -25.64 1.51 2.67
CA LEU A 41 -25.64 1.62 4.14
C LEU A 41 -24.79 2.80 4.67
N VAL A 42 -23.89 3.32 3.84
CA VAL A 42 -22.82 4.24 4.25
C VAL A 42 -22.54 5.24 3.13
N ASP A 43 -22.59 6.53 3.47
CA ASP A 43 -22.18 7.61 2.56
C ASP A 43 -20.67 7.56 2.26
N ASN A 44 -20.26 8.08 1.10
CA ASN A 44 -18.87 8.12 0.59
C ASN A 44 -18.21 6.77 0.28
N GLY A 45 -18.85 5.65 0.64
CA GLY A 45 -18.50 4.34 0.10
C GLY A 45 -18.87 4.24 -1.38
N ILE A 46 -18.24 3.33 -2.11
CA ILE A 46 -18.59 3.04 -3.50
C ILE A 46 -19.85 2.16 -3.48
N PRO A 47 -20.97 2.60 -4.09
CA PRO A 47 -22.15 1.74 -4.21
C PRO A 47 -21.81 0.40 -4.87
N GLY A 48 -22.25 -0.70 -4.25
CA GLY A 48 -21.95 -2.06 -4.71
C GLY A 48 -22.51 -2.45 -6.07
N ASP A 49 -23.42 -1.65 -6.65
CA ASP A 49 -23.96 -1.83 -8.00
C ASP A 49 -22.99 -1.33 -9.10
N ILE A 50 -21.94 -0.58 -8.75
CA ILE A 50 -21.00 0.00 -9.72
C ILE A 50 -20.02 -1.04 -10.28
N ILE A 51 -19.48 -1.90 -9.41
CA ILE A 51 -18.51 -2.97 -9.73
C ILE A 51 -18.88 -4.20 -8.89
N SER A 52 -20.07 -4.75 -9.10
CA SER A 52 -20.66 -5.71 -8.17
C SER A 52 -20.05 -7.11 -8.29
N PHE A 53 -19.41 -7.56 -7.21
CA PHE A 53 -18.90 -8.91 -6.99
C PHE A 53 -19.45 -9.43 -5.66
N ALA A 54 -20.69 -9.89 -5.64
CA ALA A 54 -21.40 -10.21 -4.41
C ALA A 54 -21.18 -11.67 -3.99
N THR A 55 -20.74 -11.89 -2.74
CA THR A 55 -20.48 -13.24 -2.21
C THR A 55 -21.60 -13.86 -1.36
N SER A 56 -22.81 -13.30 -1.45
CA SER A 56 -23.99 -13.80 -0.73
C SER A 56 -25.26 -13.77 -1.60
N TYR A 57 -26.02 -14.88 -1.58
CA TYR A 57 -27.32 -15.01 -2.24
C TYR A 57 -28.35 -13.98 -1.79
N LYS A 58 -28.19 -13.39 -0.60
CA LYS A 58 -29.17 -12.46 -0.01
C LYS A 58 -29.03 -11.03 -0.50
N THR A 59 -27.90 -10.67 -1.13
CA THR A 59 -27.62 -9.25 -1.39
C THR A 59 -27.83 -8.76 -2.81
N HIS A 60 -27.99 -9.57 -3.88
CA HIS A 60 -28.15 -8.97 -5.22
C HIS A 60 -28.94 -9.77 -6.28
N GLU A 61 -30.01 -9.13 -6.79
CA GLU A 61 -30.55 -9.35 -8.14
C GLU A 61 -29.75 -8.59 -9.23
N GLY A 62 -29.01 -7.54 -8.86
CA GLY A 62 -28.31 -6.64 -9.81
C GLY A 62 -26.78 -6.79 -9.91
N ALA A 63 -26.17 -7.80 -9.29
CA ALA A 63 -24.71 -7.96 -9.31
C ALA A 63 -24.22 -8.59 -10.62
N LEU A 64 -23.18 -8.01 -11.22
CA LEU A 64 -22.49 -8.53 -12.41
C LEU A 64 -21.89 -9.91 -12.17
N ILE A 65 -21.25 -10.12 -11.01
CA ILE A 65 -20.67 -11.41 -10.63
C ILE A 65 -21.22 -11.82 -9.26
N ARG A 66 -21.84 -13.00 -9.21
CA ARG A 66 -22.43 -13.60 -8.01
C ARG A 66 -21.59 -14.80 -7.58
N PHE A 67 -21.14 -14.82 -6.34
CA PHE A 67 -20.48 -16.00 -5.77
C PHE A 67 -21.44 -16.80 -4.89
N PRO A 68 -21.31 -18.14 -4.88
CA PRO A 68 -21.82 -18.94 -3.78
C PRO A 68 -21.15 -18.51 -2.48
N ARG A 69 -21.79 -18.78 -1.33
CA ARG A 69 -21.35 -18.36 0.01
C ARG A 69 -19.82 -18.36 0.13
N ALA A 70 -19.28 -17.20 0.46
CA ALA A 70 -17.84 -16.96 0.57
C ALA A 70 -17.09 -17.93 1.51
N ASP A 71 -17.80 -18.52 2.46
CA ASP A 71 -17.30 -19.51 3.43
C ASP A 71 -16.85 -20.84 2.80
N TYR A 72 -17.24 -21.10 1.54
CA TYR A 72 -17.01 -22.38 0.86
C TYR A 72 -16.23 -22.25 -0.45
N ILE A 73 -15.51 -21.14 -0.67
CA ILE A 73 -14.66 -21.02 -1.87
C ILE A 73 -13.36 -21.77 -1.57
N PRO A 74 -13.14 -22.97 -2.16
CA PRO A 74 -11.87 -23.66 -1.97
C PRO A 74 -10.75 -22.81 -2.55
N TYR A 75 -9.61 -22.79 -1.87
CA TYR A 75 -8.40 -22.23 -2.45
C TYR A 75 -8.01 -23.09 -3.65
N GLU A 76 -8.24 -22.59 -4.86
CA GLU A 76 -7.80 -23.19 -6.12
C GLU A 76 -7.06 -22.14 -6.94
N GLU A 77 -6.06 -22.54 -7.73
CA GLU A 77 -5.43 -21.63 -8.70
C GLU A 77 -6.38 -21.49 -9.90
N LYS A 78 -7.22 -20.45 -9.89
CA LYS A 78 -8.18 -20.17 -10.99
C LYS A 78 -8.12 -18.71 -11.41
N ILE A 79 -8.12 -18.52 -12.73
CA ILE A 79 -8.30 -17.22 -13.36
C ILE A 79 -9.49 -17.33 -14.31
N VAL A 80 -10.44 -16.40 -14.19
CA VAL A 80 -11.56 -16.25 -15.14
C VAL A 80 -11.56 -14.81 -15.63
N LYS A 81 -11.51 -14.61 -16.95
CA LYS A 81 -11.53 -13.29 -17.58
C LYS A 81 -12.85 -13.06 -18.29
N GLU A 82 -13.41 -11.87 -18.13
CA GLU A 82 -14.59 -11.42 -18.85
C GLU A 82 -14.41 -9.95 -19.24
N GLY A 83 -14.23 -9.70 -20.55
CA GLY A 83 -13.86 -8.38 -21.05
C GLY A 83 -12.58 -7.85 -20.39
N ASN A 84 -12.66 -6.66 -19.80
CA ASN A 84 -11.53 -5.99 -19.15
C ASN A 84 -11.42 -6.32 -17.65
N VAL A 85 -11.99 -7.44 -17.21
CA VAL A 85 -12.02 -7.82 -15.80
C VAL A 85 -11.55 -9.26 -15.62
N ALA A 86 -10.74 -9.49 -14.58
CA ALA A 86 -10.32 -10.84 -14.18
C ALA A 86 -10.73 -11.14 -12.74
N LEU A 87 -11.34 -12.31 -12.53
CA LEU A 87 -11.43 -12.96 -11.24
C LEU A 87 -10.21 -13.85 -11.05
N VAL A 88 -9.54 -13.69 -9.91
CA VAL A 88 -8.41 -14.53 -9.50
C VAL A 88 -8.74 -15.17 -8.16
N ILE A 89 -8.60 -16.48 -8.09
CA ILE A 89 -8.55 -17.25 -6.84
C ILE A 89 -7.16 -17.86 -6.77
N GLY A 90 -6.51 -17.69 -5.62
CA GLY A 90 -5.14 -18.16 -5.40
C GLY A 90 -4.08 -17.28 -6.06
N ALA A 91 -2.95 -17.91 -6.42
CA ALA A 91 -1.76 -17.23 -6.93
C ALA A 91 -1.69 -17.35 -8.47
N PRO A 92 -1.89 -16.25 -9.22
CA PRO A 92 -1.89 -16.32 -10.67
C PRO A 92 -0.47 -16.55 -11.23
N LYS A 93 -0.36 -17.36 -12.28
CA LYS A 93 0.87 -17.56 -13.07
C LYS A 93 0.79 -16.87 -14.44
N GLU A 94 -0.42 -16.61 -14.92
CA GLU A 94 -0.67 -15.99 -16.21
C GLU A 94 -0.67 -14.46 -16.11
N SER A 95 -0.43 -13.79 -17.24
CA SER A 95 -0.48 -12.34 -17.29
C SER A 95 -1.92 -11.82 -17.20
N LEU A 96 -2.10 -10.75 -16.43
CA LEU A 96 -3.34 -9.99 -16.26
C LEU A 96 -3.16 -8.55 -16.79
N LYS A 97 -2.29 -8.35 -17.78
CA LYS A 97 -2.00 -7.01 -18.34
C LYS A 97 -3.07 -6.54 -19.32
N ASP A 98 -3.93 -7.44 -19.77
CA ASP A 98 -5.04 -7.22 -20.68
C ASP A 98 -6.32 -6.74 -19.99
N VAL A 99 -6.37 -6.72 -18.66
CA VAL A 99 -7.54 -6.32 -17.87
C VAL A 99 -7.33 -5.01 -17.11
N ASP A 100 -8.41 -4.26 -16.90
CA ASP A 100 -8.41 -3.00 -16.15
C ASP A 100 -8.68 -3.23 -14.65
N ILE A 101 -9.39 -4.31 -14.30
CA ILE A 101 -9.75 -4.67 -12.91
C ILE A 101 -9.40 -6.13 -12.66
N VAL A 102 -8.72 -6.39 -11.55
CA VAL A 102 -8.52 -7.72 -10.99
C VAL A 102 -9.27 -7.80 -9.67
N PHE A 103 -10.21 -8.73 -9.57
CA PHE A 103 -10.93 -9.08 -8.36
C PHE A 103 -10.37 -10.37 -7.77
N THR A 104 -10.11 -10.39 -6.46
CA THR A 104 -9.69 -11.60 -5.75
C THR A 104 -10.38 -11.71 -4.40
N ILE A 105 -10.56 -12.95 -3.94
CA ILE A 105 -11.12 -13.25 -2.62
C ILE A 105 -10.01 -13.78 -1.72
N ILE A 106 -9.87 -13.18 -0.54
CA ILE A 106 -9.03 -13.70 0.54
C ILE A 106 -9.96 -14.39 1.54
N SER A 107 -10.03 -15.71 1.40
CA SER A 107 -10.78 -16.59 2.29
C SER A 107 -10.24 -16.53 3.72
N LYS A 108 -11.03 -16.99 4.70
CA LYS A 108 -10.67 -16.93 6.12
C LYS A 108 -9.37 -17.68 6.45
N ASP A 109 -9.12 -18.81 5.81
CA ASP A 109 -7.90 -19.61 5.98
C ASP A 109 -6.67 -18.85 5.46
N VAL A 110 -6.75 -18.21 4.29
CA VAL A 110 -5.68 -17.37 3.74
C VAL A 110 -5.48 -16.13 4.59
N GLY A 111 -6.57 -15.40 4.88
CA GLY A 111 -6.57 -14.14 5.61
C GLY A 111 -6.05 -14.24 7.05
N SER A 112 -6.12 -15.43 7.66
CA SER A 112 -5.49 -15.69 8.96
C SER A 112 -3.95 -15.69 8.91
N SER A 113 -3.37 -15.91 7.73
CA SER A 113 -1.92 -15.94 7.50
C SER A 113 -1.47 -14.70 6.74
N TYR A 114 -0.82 -13.77 7.46
CA TYR A 114 -0.26 -12.56 6.86
C TYR A 114 0.69 -12.83 5.69
N ARG A 115 1.44 -13.95 5.72
CA ARG A 115 2.33 -14.36 4.62
C ARG A 115 1.54 -14.71 3.36
N ARG A 116 0.49 -15.53 3.49
CA ARG A 116 -0.33 -15.95 2.35
C ARG A 116 -1.11 -14.77 1.77
N THR A 117 -1.67 -13.90 2.63
CA THR A 117 -2.30 -12.65 2.21
C THR A 117 -1.34 -11.79 1.39
N LEU A 118 -0.14 -11.51 1.92
CA LEU A 118 0.87 -10.72 1.22
C LEU A 118 1.31 -11.34 -0.10
N ASP A 119 1.66 -12.62 -0.07
CA ASP A 119 2.12 -13.35 -1.26
C ASP A 119 1.06 -13.33 -2.37
N THR A 120 -0.22 -13.51 -2.02
CA THR A 120 -1.34 -13.43 -2.96
C THR A 120 -1.43 -12.04 -3.59
N ILE A 121 -1.45 -10.98 -2.77
CA ILE A 121 -1.54 -9.59 -3.25
C ILE A 121 -0.35 -9.25 -4.16
N ILE A 122 0.87 -9.57 -3.74
CA ILE A 122 2.08 -9.21 -4.48
C ILE A 122 2.22 -10.02 -5.78
N LYS A 123 1.87 -11.31 -5.78
CA LYS A 123 1.87 -12.12 -7.01
C LYS A 123 0.87 -11.59 -8.03
N ILE A 124 -0.34 -11.22 -7.61
CA ILE A 124 -1.32 -10.57 -8.49
C ILE A 124 -0.74 -9.25 -9.03
N ARG A 125 -0.17 -8.41 -8.15
CA ARG A 125 0.45 -7.14 -8.54
C ARG A 125 1.59 -7.27 -9.55
N ARG A 126 2.35 -8.36 -9.51
CA ARG A 126 3.44 -8.63 -10.47
C ARG A 126 2.94 -8.95 -11.88
N VAL A 127 1.77 -9.57 -12.01
CA VAL A 127 1.26 -10.04 -13.32
C VAL A 127 0.24 -9.11 -13.95
N MET A 128 -0.33 -8.17 -13.19
CA MET A 128 -1.24 -7.13 -13.68
C MET A 128 -0.50 -5.88 -14.20
N ARG A 129 -1.22 -4.94 -14.84
CA ARG A 129 -0.66 -3.63 -15.16
C ARG A 129 -0.50 -2.76 -13.92
N ASP A 130 0.48 -1.85 -13.96
CA ASP A 130 0.77 -0.91 -12.86
C ASP A 130 -0.36 0.12 -12.64
N ASP A 131 -1.27 0.31 -13.59
CA ASP A 131 -2.44 1.21 -13.53
C ASP A 131 -3.76 0.48 -13.24
N ALA A 132 -3.83 -0.84 -13.43
CA ALA A 132 -5.04 -1.64 -13.20
C ALA A 132 -5.44 -1.69 -11.71
N ILE A 133 -6.73 -1.85 -11.45
CA ILE A 133 -7.33 -1.84 -10.10
C ILE A 133 -7.27 -3.25 -9.49
N LEU A 134 -6.78 -3.38 -8.26
CA LEU A 134 -6.88 -4.58 -7.44
C LEU A 134 -7.97 -4.41 -6.40
N TYR A 135 -9.05 -5.15 -6.59
CA TYR A 135 -10.16 -5.28 -5.66
C TYR A 135 -10.04 -6.59 -4.88
N VAL A 136 -9.88 -6.49 -3.57
CA VAL A 136 -9.78 -7.63 -2.66
C VAL A 136 -11.01 -7.73 -1.77
N SER A 137 -11.77 -8.81 -1.90
CA SER A 137 -12.86 -9.16 -0.98
C SER A 137 -12.34 -10.08 0.13
N GLY A 138 -12.84 -9.92 1.36
CA GLY A 138 -12.42 -10.77 2.48
C GLY A 138 -12.84 -10.24 3.85
N TYR A 139 -12.52 -10.98 4.91
CA TYR A 139 -12.78 -10.54 6.28
C TYR A 139 -11.59 -9.71 6.80
N PHE A 140 -11.73 -8.38 6.77
CA PHE A 140 -10.68 -7.46 7.20
C PHE A 140 -11.08 -6.65 8.43
N LYS A 141 -10.15 -6.52 9.38
CA LYS A 141 -10.29 -5.55 10.46
C LYS A 141 -10.03 -4.14 9.89
N PRO A 142 -10.86 -3.13 10.19
CA PRO A 142 -10.64 -1.76 9.71
C PRO A 142 -9.23 -1.22 10.03
N GLY A 143 -8.69 -1.59 11.19
CA GLY A 143 -7.32 -1.21 11.60
C GLY A 143 -6.19 -1.87 10.80
N SER A 144 -6.48 -2.83 9.92
CA SER A 144 -5.49 -3.49 9.06
C SER A 144 -5.54 -2.99 7.61
N LEU A 145 -6.63 -2.32 7.20
CA LEU A 145 -6.79 -1.78 5.85
C LEU A 145 -5.64 -0.86 5.40
N PRO A 146 -5.06 0.04 6.24
CA PRO A 146 -3.96 0.88 5.80
C PRO A 146 -2.76 0.08 5.27
N ILE A 147 -2.55 -1.13 5.81
CA ILE A 147 -1.46 -2.02 5.40
C ILE A 147 -1.81 -2.73 4.09
N LEU A 148 -3.06 -3.18 3.92
CA LEU A 148 -3.49 -3.75 2.63
C LEU A 148 -3.35 -2.73 1.50
N TYR A 149 -3.79 -1.50 1.72
CA TYR A 149 -3.62 -0.42 0.75
C TYR A 149 -2.15 -0.11 0.48
N TYR A 150 -1.29 -0.18 1.50
CA TYR A 150 0.15 -0.01 1.35
C TYR A 150 0.81 -1.03 0.43
N PHE A 151 0.36 -2.29 0.51
CA PHE A 151 0.81 -3.36 -0.36
C PHE A 151 0.08 -3.42 -1.71
N GLY A 152 -0.67 -2.36 -2.04
CA GLY A 152 -1.31 -2.21 -3.33
C GLY A 152 -2.66 -2.86 -3.44
N VAL A 153 -3.46 -2.92 -2.39
CA VAL A 153 -4.92 -3.08 -2.58
C VAL A 153 -5.51 -1.72 -2.90
N ASP A 154 -6.44 -1.61 -3.85
CA ASP A 154 -7.14 -0.35 -4.10
C ASP A 154 -8.54 -0.36 -3.52
N LEU A 155 -9.26 -1.47 -3.69
CA LEU A 155 -10.64 -1.60 -3.25
C LEU A 155 -10.79 -2.80 -2.31
N VAL A 156 -11.60 -2.62 -1.28
CA VAL A 156 -12.12 -3.70 -0.44
C VAL A 156 -13.65 -3.59 -0.36
N ASP A 157 -14.32 -4.53 0.28
CA ASP A 157 -15.77 -4.48 0.44
C ASP A 157 -16.25 -4.88 1.83
N ASP A 158 -17.57 -4.78 2.02
CA ASP A 158 -18.28 -5.22 3.22
C ASP A 158 -19.11 -6.51 3.01
N ALA A 159 -18.86 -7.28 1.93
CA ALA A 159 -19.65 -8.47 1.59
C ALA A 159 -19.56 -9.55 2.68
N PHE A 160 -18.38 -9.74 3.26
CA PHE A 160 -18.15 -10.69 4.36
C PHE A 160 -18.73 -10.23 5.71
N LEU A 161 -19.30 -9.02 5.77
CA LEU A 161 -20.00 -8.49 6.94
C LEU A 161 -21.52 -8.64 6.83
N VAL A 162 -22.05 -9.16 5.71
CA VAL A 162 -23.48 -9.37 5.52
C VAL A 162 -24.01 -10.32 6.60
N GLY A 163 -24.96 -9.82 7.41
CA GLY A 163 -25.53 -10.55 8.55
C GLY A 163 -24.87 -10.24 9.89
N ASP A 164 -23.74 -9.52 9.92
CA ASP A 164 -23.17 -9.00 11.17
C ASP A 164 -24.03 -7.82 11.69
N PRO A 165 -24.55 -7.87 12.93
CA PRO A 165 -25.31 -6.77 13.52
C PRO A 165 -24.55 -5.44 13.56
N LYS A 166 -23.21 -5.47 13.56
CA LYS A 166 -22.33 -4.30 13.59
C LYS A 166 -21.84 -3.88 12.21
N ARG A 167 -22.30 -4.52 11.12
CA ARG A 167 -21.88 -4.24 9.74
C ARG A 167 -21.80 -2.75 9.42
N ASN A 168 -22.86 -1.99 9.68
CA ASN A 168 -22.91 -0.56 9.36
C ASN A 168 -21.82 0.25 10.09
N VAL A 169 -21.51 -0.11 11.34
CA VAL A 169 -20.46 0.56 12.14
C VAL A 169 -19.08 0.21 11.60
N ILE A 170 -18.86 -1.06 11.28
CA ILE A 170 -17.58 -1.54 10.74
C ILE A 170 -17.34 -0.90 9.36
N ALA A 171 -18.32 -0.95 8.46
CA ALA A 171 -18.24 -0.38 7.12
C ALA A 171 -17.99 1.14 7.15
N ARG A 172 -18.68 1.89 8.01
CA ARG A 172 -18.38 3.33 8.25
C ARG A 172 -16.94 3.57 8.67
N ASN A 173 -16.39 2.72 9.54
CA ASN A 173 -15.00 2.84 9.95
C ASN A 173 -14.03 2.50 8.82
N MET A 174 -14.36 1.51 7.97
CA MET A 174 -13.55 1.16 6.80
C MET A 174 -13.46 2.32 5.80
N VAL A 175 -14.59 2.97 5.49
CA VAL A 175 -14.63 4.15 4.60
C VAL A 175 -13.79 5.30 5.15
N LYS A 176 -13.96 5.64 6.44
CA LYS A 176 -13.14 6.68 7.12
C LYS A 176 -11.65 6.36 7.08
N VAL A 177 -11.28 5.10 7.23
CA VAL A 177 -9.88 4.66 7.14
C VAL A 177 -9.37 4.83 5.71
N ALA A 178 -10.15 4.49 4.69
CA ALA A 178 -9.77 4.66 3.29
C ALA A 178 -9.56 6.13 2.93
N GLU A 179 -10.49 7.02 3.31
CA GLU A 179 -10.36 8.47 3.15
C GLU A 179 -9.09 9.02 3.81
N LYS A 180 -8.79 8.57 5.03
CA LYS A 180 -7.57 8.95 5.74
C LYS A 180 -6.31 8.47 5.02
N VAL A 181 -6.32 7.23 4.53
CA VAL A 181 -5.18 6.64 3.81
C VAL A 181 -4.94 7.40 2.51
N ARG A 182 -5.99 7.77 1.77
CA ARG A 182 -5.91 8.60 0.56
C ARG A 182 -5.16 9.90 0.81
N LYS A 183 -5.59 10.67 1.82
CA LYS A 183 -4.90 11.92 2.25
C LYS A 183 -3.43 11.67 2.61
N LEU A 184 -3.13 10.56 3.28
CA LEU A 184 -1.76 10.20 3.65
C LEU A 184 -0.90 9.75 2.46
N ILE A 185 -1.49 9.21 1.39
CA ILE A 185 -0.80 8.92 0.13
C ILE A 185 -0.43 10.24 -0.55
N ASP A 186 -1.37 11.19 -0.61
CA ASP A 186 -1.15 12.53 -1.18
C ASP A 186 -0.02 13.27 -0.46
N GLU A 187 -0.02 13.22 0.87
CA GLU A 187 1.02 13.81 1.71
C GLU A 187 2.34 13.00 1.75
N LYS A 188 2.37 11.79 1.17
CA LYS A 188 3.50 10.83 1.26
C LYS A 188 3.88 10.45 2.70
N ARG A 189 2.90 10.43 3.60
CA ARG A 189 3.03 10.13 5.04
C ARG A 189 2.40 8.80 5.45
N LEU A 190 1.81 8.06 4.51
CA LEU A 190 1.15 6.78 4.80
C LEU A 190 2.09 5.80 5.51
N ARG A 191 3.35 5.70 5.10
CA ARG A 191 4.29 4.77 5.76
C ARG A 191 4.59 5.15 7.22
N ASP A 192 4.60 6.44 7.57
CA ASP A 192 4.78 6.88 8.96
C ASP A 192 3.56 6.51 9.81
N TYR A 193 2.36 6.65 9.25
CA TYR A 193 1.13 6.20 9.90
C TYR A 193 1.10 4.69 10.11
N ILE A 194 1.57 3.93 9.11
CA ILE A 194 1.66 2.47 9.18
C ILE A 194 2.58 2.00 10.29
N GLU A 195 3.65 2.74 10.61
CA GLU A 195 4.54 2.42 11.72
C GLU A 195 3.78 2.35 13.06
N ILE A 196 2.81 3.25 13.25
CA ILE A 196 1.93 3.27 14.43
C ILE A 196 0.91 2.12 14.37
N ILE A 197 0.31 1.88 13.20
CA ILE A 197 -0.68 0.81 13.00
C ILE A 197 -0.09 -0.59 13.17
N ALA A 198 1.17 -0.78 12.77
CA ALA A 198 1.92 -2.03 12.94
C ALA A 198 1.96 -2.47 14.41
N ARG A 199 2.06 -1.53 15.35
CA ARG A 199 2.14 -1.84 16.79
C ARG A 199 0.81 -2.21 17.44
N LYS A 200 -0.31 -2.07 16.73
CA LYS A 200 -1.64 -2.40 17.28
C LYS A 200 -2.00 -3.88 17.16
N SER A 201 -1.28 -4.67 16.35
CA SER A 201 -1.50 -6.12 16.28
C SER A 201 -0.29 -6.88 15.74
N GLN A 202 -0.14 -8.12 16.18
CA GLN A 202 0.90 -9.04 15.67
C GLN A 202 0.79 -9.26 14.16
N TYR A 203 -0.45 -9.36 13.64
CA TYR A 203 -0.72 -9.50 12.21
C TYR A 203 -0.15 -8.31 11.41
N ASN A 204 -0.47 -7.09 11.84
CA ASN A 204 -0.01 -5.87 11.18
C ASN A 204 1.53 -5.72 11.24
N ALA A 205 2.12 -5.95 12.42
CA ALA A 205 3.58 -5.91 12.58
C ALA A 205 4.28 -6.91 11.65
N SER A 206 3.74 -8.12 11.55
CA SER A 206 4.31 -9.18 10.71
C SER A 206 4.18 -8.87 9.22
N MET A 207 3.04 -8.28 8.78
CA MET A 207 2.88 -7.86 7.40
C MET A 207 3.94 -6.84 6.98
N ILE A 208 4.20 -5.83 7.80
CA ILE A 208 5.20 -4.80 7.48
C ILE A 208 6.62 -5.37 7.50
N LYS A 209 6.97 -6.10 8.56
CA LYS A 209 8.30 -6.67 8.73
C LYS A 209 8.68 -7.59 7.57
N ILE A 210 7.78 -8.49 7.17
CA ILE A 210 8.04 -9.42 6.07
C ILE A 210 7.92 -8.70 4.73
N GLY A 211 6.85 -7.91 4.55
CA GLY A 211 6.55 -7.34 3.26
C GLY A 211 7.61 -6.34 2.76
N GLU A 212 8.15 -5.49 3.65
CA GLU A 212 9.22 -4.56 3.25
C GLU A 212 10.58 -5.22 3.04
N LYS A 213 10.84 -6.29 3.80
CA LYS A 213 12.08 -7.08 3.66
C LYS A 213 12.08 -7.85 2.34
N ASP A 214 11.02 -8.59 2.08
CA ASP A 214 10.95 -9.61 1.02
C ASP A 214 10.46 -9.02 -0.32
N TYR A 215 9.63 -7.97 -0.29
CA TYR A 215 9.04 -7.34 -1.49
C TYR A 215 9.51 -5.89 -1.69
N PHE A 216 10.77 -5.62 -1.33
CA PHE A 216 11.38 -4.30 -1.47
C PHE A 216 11.29 -3.78 -2.91
N LYS A 217 11.59 -4.61 -3.92
CA LYS A 217 11.62 -4.19 -5.32
C LYS A 217 10.27 -3.70 -5.80
N GLU A 218 9.18 -4.37 -5.40
CA GLU A 218 7.83 -3.99 -5.78
C GLU A 218 7.40 -2.69 -5.11
N LEU A 219 7.71 -2.54 -3.81
CA LEU A 219 7.39 -1.33 -3.08
C LEU A 219 8.21 -0.13 -3.58
N GLU A 220 9.51 -0.29 -3.79
CA GLU A 220 10.45 0.78 -4.11
C GLU A 220 10.10 1.50 -5.42
N ARG A 221 9.59 0.78 -6.43
CA ARG A 221 9.27 1.32 -7.77
C ARG A 221 8.36 2.56 -7.73
N GLY A 222 7.41 2.62 -6.79
CA GLY A 222 6.49 3.73 -6.62
C GLY A 222 6.86 4.71 -5.50
N TYR A 223 8.00 4.53 -4.84
CA TYR A 223 8.41 5.40 -3.73
C TYR A 223 9.13 6.64 -4.26
N PRO A 224 8.77 7.86 -3.80
CA PRO A 224 9.43 9.08 -4.25
C PRO A 224 10.92 9.07 -3.90
N VAL A 225 11.75 9.57 -4.82
CA VAL A 225 13.19 9.73 -4.60
C VAL A 225 13.48 10.95 -3.74
N LEU A 226 12.76 12.05 -3.99
CA LEU A 226 12.84 13.28 -3.21
C LEU A 226 11.46 13.60 -2.63
N ASN A 227 11.46 14.06 -1.39
CA ASN A 227 10.27 14.59 -0.75
C ASN A 227 10.66 15.73 0.19
N GLU A 228 10.63 16.94 -0.33
CA GLU A 228 11.10 18.15 0.36
C GLU A 228 10.30 18.46 1.63
N LYS A 229 9.04 18.05 1.69
CA LYS A 229 8.15 18.30 2.83
C LYS A 229 8.25 17.21 3.90
N LYS A 230 8.96 16.10 3.64
CA LYS A 230 8.97 14.94 4.55
C LYS A 230 10.09 15.03 5.57
N VAL A 231 9.68 15.06 6.83
CA VAL A 231 10.54 14.66 7.95
C VAL A 231 10.42 13.15 8.08
N LEU A 232 11.53 12.42 7.94
CA LEU A 232 11.56 10.98 8.20
C LEU A 232 11.27 10.73 9.69
N MET A 233 10.05 10.32 9.97
CA MET A 233 9.64 9.84 11.29
C MET A 233 9.93 8.35 11.35
N THR A 234 11.13 8.01 11.81
CA THR A 234 11.61 6.63 11.95
C THR A 234 11.98 6.41 13.41
N VAL A 235 11.18 5.64 14.13
CA VAL A 235 11.39 5.39 15.57
C VAL A 235 11.89 3.97 15.81
N PHE A 236 11.53 3.03 14.93
CA PHE A 236 11.80 1.61 15.14
C PHE A 236 12.72 1.00 14.08
N GLU A 237 13.29 -0.16 14.40
CA GLU A 237 14.25 -0.87 13.55
C GLU A 237 13.66 -1.26 12.19
N GLU A 238 12.34 -1.52 12.12
CA GLU A 238 11.68 -1.82 10.85
C GLU A 238 11.78 -0.68 9.84
N ALA A 239 12.04 0.55 10.31
CA ALA A 239 12.29 1.69 9.44
C ALA A 239 13.52 1.52 8.53
N LEU A 240 14.48 0.66 8.90
CA LEU A 240 15.64 0.33 8.06
C LEU A 240 15.26 -0.41 6.78
N TYR A 241 14.12 -1.11 6.78
CA TYR A 241 13.60 -1.81 5.62
C TYR A 241 12.66 -0.94 4.78
N ARG A 242 12.33 0.29 5.22
CA ARG A 242 11.50 1.21 4.43
C ARG A 242 12.15 1.45 3.07
N PRO A 243 11.38 1.48 1.97
CA PRO A 243 11.97 1.54 0.64
C PRO A 243 12.89 2.73 0.39
N ASP A 244 12.53 3.92 0.89
CA ASP A 244 13.36 5.13 0.78
C ASP A 244 14.66 5.05 1.59
N VAL A 245 14.61 4.50 2.80
CA VAL A 245 15.78 4.31 3.67
C VAL A 245 16.72 3.24 3.10
N ARG A 246 16.18 2.08 2.72
CA ARG A 246 16.96 0.99 2.15
C ARG A 246 17.63 1.41 0.84
N ARG A 247 16.91 2.09 -0.05
CA ARG A 247 17.48 2.68 -1.28
C ARG A 247 18.65 3.61 -0.96
N TYR A 248 18.51 4.49 0.03
CA TYR A 248 19.59 5.38 0.44
C TYR A 248 20.81 4.60 0.94
N ILE A 249 20.62 3.58 1.77
CA ILE A 249 21.72 2.72 2.26
C ILE A 249 22.40 1.96 1.11
N GLU A 250 21.62 1.41 0.18
CA GLU A 250 22.14 0.71 -1.01
C GLU A 250 22.95 1.66 -1.90
N ARG A 251 22.44 2.88 -2.16
CA ARG A 251 23.18 3.92 -2.89
C ARG A 251 24.45 4.35 -2.17
N LEU A 252 24.41 4.52 -0.84
CA LEU A 252 25.64 4.82 -0.10
C LEU A 252 26.67 3.72 -0.29
N ARG A 253 26.29 2.44 -0.20
CA ARG A 253 27.22 1.32 -0.40
C ARG A 253 27.80 1.26 -1.82
N GLU A 254 27.00 1.62 -2.81
CA GLU A 254 27.40 1.55 -4.22
C GLU A 254 28.25 2.75 -4.64
N TYR A 255 27.88 3.97 -4.24
CA TYR A 255 28.49 5.20 -4.73
C TYR A 255 29.51 5.83 -3.77
N TYR A 256 29.51 5.47 -2.49
CA TYR A 256 30.49 6.00 -1.56
C TYR A 256 31.85 5.36 -1.82
N VAL A 257 32.79 6.19 -2.30
CA VAL A 257 34.20 5.84 -2.37
C VAL A 257 34.90 6.58 -1.23
N PRO A 258 35.53 5.87 -0.27
CA PRO A 258 36.30 6.53 0.77
C PRO A 258 37.43 7.34 0.12
N PRO A 259 37.85 8.48 0.73
CA PRO A 259 38.99 9.24 0.23
C PRO A 259 40.23 8.34 0.11
N ARG A 260 41.04 8.55 -0.93
CA ARG A 260 42.23 7.71 -1.25
C ARG A 260 43.27 7.62 -0.12
N SER A 261 43.18 8.46 0.90
CA SER A 261 44.15 8.53 2.00
C SER A 261 43.49 8.15 3.32
N GLU A 262 43.89 7.01 3.89
CA GLU A 262 43.48 6.51 5.21
C GLU A 262 44.26 7.15 6.38
N ARG A 263 45.00 8.25 6.12
CA ARG A 263 45.95 8.82 7.09
C ARG A 263 45.30 9.37 8.35
N VAL A 264 44.07 9.87 8.27
CA VAL A 264 43.39 10.52 9.39
C VAL A 264 41.92 10.11 9.42
N LEU A 265 41.50 9.38 10.45
CA LEU A 265 40.10 9.11 10.76
C LEU A 265 39.57 10.18 11.73
N LEU A 266 38.57 10.96 11.32
CA LEU A 266 37.97 11.98 12.18
C LEU A 266 36.67 11.49 12.81
N LEU A 267 36.74 11.11 14.09
CA LEU A 267 35.57 10.76 14.88
C LEU A 267 34.97 12.02 15.53
N ILE A 268 33.78 12.43 15.06
CA ILE A 268 33.08 13.60 15.61
C ILE A 268 32.11 13.13 16.71
N PRO A 269 32.22 13.64 17.96
CA PRO A 269 31.30 13.27 19.02
C PRO A 269 29.87 13.75 18.72
N CYS A 270 28.88 13.06 19.28
CA CYS A 270 27.48 13.44 19.17
C CYS A 270 27.27 14.86 19.71
N SER A 271 26.83 15.79 18.85
CA SER A 271 26.52 17.15 19.30
C SER A 271 25.14 17.23 19.95
N TYR A 272 24.96 18.19 20.87
CA TYR A 272 23.76 18.34 21.70
C TYR A 272 22.43 18.45 20.92
N ARG A 273 22.45 18.92 19.66
CA ARG A 273 21.25 19.19 18.88
C ARG A 273 21.25 18.46 17.53
N LYS A 274 20.22 17.65 17.30
CA LYS A 274 19.87 17.07 15.99
C LYS A 274 18.80 17.94 15.28
N PRO A 275 18.74 17.98 13.94
CA PRO A 275 19.73 17.44 13.00
C PRO A 275 21.08 18.17 13.14
N TYR A 276 22.19 17.44 13.04
CA TYR A 276 23.53 17.97 13.34
C TYR A 276 23.92 19.16 12.46
N SER A 277 23.36 19.27 11.25
CA SER A 277 23.51 20.45 10.39
C SER A 277 23.10 21.78 11.06
N LYS A 278 22.22 21.73 12.07
CA LYS A 278 21.79 22.90 12.86
C LYS A 278 22.63 23.13 14.12
N SER A 279 23.52 22.21 14.47
CA SER A 279 24.39 22.32 15.66
C SER A 279 25.50 23.33 15.45
N LYS A 280 25.77 24.19 16.43
CA LYS A 280 26.89 25.16 16.36
C LYS A 280 28.23 24.44 16.24
N THR A 281 28.48 23.45 17.12
CA THR A 281 29.72 22.66 17.12
C THR A 281 29.97 22.00 15.77
N HIS A 282 28.94 21.36 15.20
CA HIS A 282 29.09 20.66 13.92
C HIS A 282 29.35 21.62 12.75
N ARG A 283 28.69 22.79 12.73
CA ARG A 283 28.95 23.83 11.73
C ARG A 283 30.38 24.38 11.82
N GLU A 284 30.90 24.58 13.03
CA GLU A 284 32.28 25.04 13.21
C GLU A 284 33.31 23.97 12.80
N ILE A 285 33.06 22.69 13.09
CA ILE A 285 33.91 21.60 12.59
C ILE A 285 33.91 21.57 11.06
N LEU A 286 32.74 21.64 10.41
CA LEU A 286 32.66 21.68 8.95
C LEU A 286 33.38 22.91 8.35
N LYS A 287 33.31 24.08 9.01
CA LYS A 287 34.09 25.27 8.63
C LYS A 287 35.60 25.09 8.81
N ALA A 288 36.03 24.38 9.85
CA ALA A 288 37.45 24.09 10.06
C ALA A 288 37.97 23.11 9.00
N LEU A 289 37.23 22.02 8.75
CA LEU A 289 37.50 21.06 7.69
C LEU A 289 37.51 21.73 6.32
N SER A 290 36.68 22.76 6.12
CA SER A 290 36.64 23.46 4.85
C SER A 290 37.94 24.21 4.51
N LYS A 291 38.73 24.56 5.52
CA LYS A 291 39.99 25.30 5.36
C LYS A 291 41.21 24.41 5.16
N ILE A 292 41.06 23.09 5.26
CA ILE A 292 42.19 22.15 5.15
C ILE A 292 42.61 21.99 3.69
N LYS A 293 43.92 22.11 3.44
CA LYS A 293 44.52 22.10 2.09
C LYS A 293 44.32 20.77 1.35
N ASN A 294 44.32 19.65 2.09
CA ASN A 294 44.03 18.31 1.55
C ASN A 294 42.88 17.64 2.32
N ARG A 295 41.63 17.99 2.00
CA ARG A 295 40.45 17.36 2.62
C ARG A 295 40.32 15.87 2.32
N TYR A 296 40.92 15.39 1.23
CA TYR A 296 40.91 13.98 0.85
C TYR A 296 41.83 13.12 1.73
N ALA A 297 42.57 13.72 2.67
CA ALA A 297 43.38 13.00 3.65
C ALA A 297 42.59 12.56 4.90
N ILE A 298 41.36 13.03 5.03
CA ILE A 298 40.52 12.86 6.23
C ILE A 298 39.33 11.99 5.85
N HIS A 299 39.20 10.85 6.54
CA HIS A 299 38.03 9.99 6.52
C HIS A 299 37.01 10.42 7.58
#